data_AF-A0A8S9WYU3-F1
#
_entry.id   AF-A0A8S9WYU3-F1
#
_cell.length_a   1.000
_cell.length_b   1.000
_cell.length_c   1.000
_cell.angle_alpha   90.00
_cell.angle_beta   90.00
_cell.angle_gamma   90.00
#
_symmetry.space_group_name_H-M   'P 1'
#
loop_
_entity.id
_entity.type
_entity.pdbx_description
1 polymer ?
#
loop_
_entity_poly.entity_id
_entity_poly.type
_entity_poly.pdbx_seq_one_letter_code
_entity_poly.pdbx_strand_id
1 'polypeptide(L)'
;MAIIDAMKEVEVKKGDDIIKQGEDGDFFYVIDKGTYEVHVTREDGEDSIMQHRVKSAHVRRKLYGELIDKVSLFETLTEYEKLKIADVLYTLVFSDGESIIKQGETADGMYFVISGSVKITKIVDGKEVAVKDINSGQYFGELALLKNKPRAASATALGSTKVAFLAAEAFERLMGPCLKMMHIHADDYL
;
A
#
# COMPACT_ATOMS: atom_id res chain seq x y z
N MET A 1 -28.03 4.40 -2.63
CA MET A 1 -27.71 2.95 -2.62
C MET A 1 -26.54 2.78 -3.57
N ALA A 2 -25.38 2.37 -3.07
CA ALA A 2 -24.19 2.25 -3.92
C ALA A 2 -24.29 0.95 -4.73
N ILE A 3 -23.75 0.92 -5.96
CA ILE A 3 -23.72 -0.30 -6.82
C ILE A 3 -23.07 -1.48 -6.07
N ILE A 4 -22.11 -1.18 -5.18
CA ILE A 4 -21.41 -2.16 -4.35
C ILE A 4 -22.36 -2.93 -3.42
N ASP A 5 -23.41 -2.29 -2.91
CA ASP A 5 -24.37 -2.92 -1.97
C ASP A 5 -25.27 -3.97 -2.66
N ALA A 6 -25.32 -3.97 -4.00
CA ALA A 6 -26.10 -4.91 -4.80
C ALA A 6 -25.27 -6.10 -5.32
N MET A 7 -23.96 -6.14 -5.05
CA MET A 7 -23.09 -7.22 -5.49
C MET A 7 -23.23 -8.44 -4.57
N LYS A 8 -23.19 -9.65 -5.14
CA LYS A 8 -23.19 -10.91 -4.41
C LYS A 8 -21.85 -11.63 -4.59
N GLU A 9 -21.28 -12.12 -3.48
CA GLU A 9 -20.07 -12.93 -3.52
C GLU A 9 -20.37 -14.31 -4.12
N VAL A 10 -19.51 -14.74 -5.05
CA VAL A 10 -19.56 -16.04 -5.70
C VAL A 10 -18.19 -16.69 -5.54
N GLU A 11 -18.15 -17.83 -4.84
CA GLU A 11 -16.94 -18.64 -4.73
C GLU A 11 -16.82 -19.58 -5.94
N VAL A 12 -15.62 -19.66 -6.51
CA VAL A 12 -15.31 -20.49 -7.68
C VAL A 12 -14.10 -21.37 -7.37
N LYS A 13 -14.14 -22.63 -7.81
CA LYS A 13 -13.03 -23.58 -7.60
C LYS A 13 -12.06 -23.54 -8.78
N LYS A 14 -10.84 -24.02 -8.54
CA LYS A 14 -9.82 -24.14 -9.59
C LYS A 14 -10.34 -25.05 -10.71
N GLY A 15 -10.37 -24.53 -11.94
CA GLY A 15 -10.81 -25.26 -13.13
C GLY A 15 -12.29 -25.07 -13.48
N ASP A 16 -13.04 -24.31 -12.68
CA ASP A 16 -14.40 -23.95 -13.01
C ASP A 16 -14.42 -22.88 -14.12
N ASP A 17 -15.29 -23.07 -15.11
CA ASP A 17 -15.59 -22.04 -16.10
C ASP A 17 -16.53 -21.00 -15.48
N ILE A 18 -16.07 -19.74 -15.37
CA ILE A 18 -16.88 -18.65 -14.81
C ILE A 18 -17.89 -18.13 -15.84
N ILE A 19 -17.47 -18.02 -17.10
CA ILE A 19 -18.29 -17.64 -18.26
C ILE A 19 -17.76 -18.39 -19.49
N LYS A 20 -18.63 -18.61 -20.49
CA LYS A 20 -18.26 -19.25 -21.75
C LYS A 20 -18.56 -18.37 -22.95
N GLN A 21 -17.67 -18.40 -23.93
CA GLN A 21 -17.82 -17.64 -25.17
C GLN A 21 -19.07 -18.13 -25.92
N GLY A 22 -19.94 -17.18 -26.29
CA GLY A 22 -21.19 -17.47 -27.01
C GLY A 22 -22.41 -17.68 -26.11
N GLU A 23 -22.25 -17.65 -24.79
CA GLU A 23 -23.38 -17.62 -23.85
C GLU A 23 -23.82 -16.17 -23.57
N ASP A 24 -25.11 -16.00 -23.28
CA ASP A 24 -25.66 -14.70 -22.89
C ASP A 24 -25.09 -14.25 -21.55
N GLY A 25 -24.63 -12.99 -21.49
CA GLY A 25 -23.99 -12.42 -20.30
C GLY A 25 -24.98 -11.64 -19.43
N ASP A 26 -25.42 -12.25 -18.32
CA ASP A 26 -26.36 -11.62 -17.37
C ASP A 26 -25.69 -10.82 -16.25
N PHE A 27 -24.42 -11.10 -15.95
CA PHE A 27 -23.73 -10.56 -14.78
C PHE A 27 -22.37 -9.95 -15.12
N PHE A 28 -22.02 -8.91 -14.35
CA PHE A 28 -20.66 -8.36 -14.33
C PHE A 28 -19.92 -8.88 -13.10
N TYR A 29 -18.77 -9.52 -13.31
CA TYR A 29 -17.95 -10.09 -12.25
C TYR A 29 -16.76 -9.18 -11.94
N VAL A 30 -16.51 -8.94 -10.66
CA VAL A 30 -15.26 -8.36 -10.17
C VAL A 30 -14.51 -9.45 -9.43
N ILE A 31 -13.29 -9.73 -9.89
CA ILE A 31 -12.45 -10.70 -9.21
C ILE A 31 -11.93 -10.07 -7.93
N ASP A 32 -12.37 -10.59 -6.80
CA ASP A 32 -11.76 -10.21 -5.53
C ASP A 32 -10.34 -10.78 -5.46
N LYS A 33 -10.20 -12.11 -5.58
CA LYS A 33 -8.94 -12.85 -5.40
C LYS A 33 -8.77 -14.03 -6.34
N GLY A 34 -7.53 -14.27 -6.79
CA GLY A 34 -7.14 -15.51 -7.47
C GLY A 34 -6.36 -15.30 -8.76
N THR A 35 -6.23 -16.37 -9.53
CA THR A 35 -5.72 -16.36 -10.91
C THR A 35 -6.81 -16.86 -11.82
N TYR A 36 -6.93 -16.26 -12.99
CA TYR A 36 -7.89 -16.69 -14.01
C TYR A 36 -7.21 -16.69 -15.38
N GLU A 37 -7.74 -17.52 -16.27
CA GLU A 37 -7.30 -17.62 -17.65
C GLU A 37 -8.48 -17.27 -18.54
N VAL A 38 -8.23 -16.39 -19.51
CA VAL A 38 -9.20 -16.05 -20.55
C VAL A 38 -8.78 -16.79 -21.81
N HIS A 39 -9.67 -17.66 -22.27
CA HIS A 39 -9.54 -18.38 -23.53
C HIS A 39 -10.43 -17.70 -24.56
N VAL A 40 -9.87 -17.33 -25.70
CA VAL A 40 -10.64 -16.79 -26.83
C VAL A 40 -10.38 -17.69 -28.03
N THR A 41 -11.44 -18.35 -28.49
CA THR A 41 -11.41 -19.16 -29.71
C THR A 41 -11.92 -18.29 -30.86
N ARG A 42 -11.07 -18.08 -31.88
CA ARG A 42 -11.42 -17.33 -33.09
C ARG A 42 -11.98 -18.28 -34.15
N GLU A 43 -12.75 -17.74 -35.10
CA GLU A 43 -13.40 -18.52 -36.18
C GLU A 43 -12.39 -19.22 -37.11
N ASP A 44 -11.13 -18.78 -37.12
CA ASP A 44 -10.01 -19.40 -37.84
C ASP A 44 -9.40 -20.61 -37.11
N GLY A 45 -9.85 -20.92 -35.90
CA GLY A 45 -9.39 -22.05 -35.10
C GLY A 45 -8.08 -21.79 -34.32
N GLU A 46 -7.56 -20.57 -34.32
CA GLU A 46 -6.41 -20.21 -33.48
C GLU A 46 -6.86 -19.81 -32.07
N ASP A 47 -6.57 -20.66 -31.09
CA ASP A 47 -6.80 -20.38 -29.68
C ASP A 47 -5.75 -19.39 -29.15
N SER A 48 -6.22 -18.29 -28.56
CA SER A 48 -5.38 -17.34 -27.83
C SER A 48 -5.66 -17.43 -26.33
N ILE A 49 -4.62 -17.71 -25.54
CA ILE A 49 -4.69 -17.79 -24.08
C ILE A 49 -4.10 -16.52 -23.46
N MET A 50 -4.89 -15.82 -22.65
CA MET A 50 -4.41 -14.71 -21.83
C MET A 50 -4.56 -15.05 -20.34
N GLN A 51 -3.44 -15.28 -19.66
CA GLN A 51 -3.42 -15.54 -18.22
C GLN A 51 -3.30 -14.22 -17.43
N HIS A 52 -4.23 -13.99 -16.50
CA HIS A 52 -4.24 -12.80 -15.65
C HIS A 52 -4.26 -13.18 -14.17
N ARG A 53 -3.49 -12.46 -13.35
CA ARG A 53 -3.39 -12.69 -11.90
C ARG A 53 -3.94 -11.49 -11.15
N VAL A 54 -5.02 -11.68 -10.42
CA VAL A 54 -5.60 -10.67 -9.53
C VAL A 54 -5.33 -11.09 -8.09
N LYS A 55 -4.32 -10.47 -7.48
CA LYS A 55 -4.12 -10.60 -6.03
C LYS A 55 -5.33 -9.98 -5.33
N SER A 56 -5.90 -10.70 -4.36
CA SER A 56 -6.99 -10.26 -3.47
C SER A 56 -6.98 -8.75 -3.23
N ALA A 57 -7.74 -8.00 -4.03
CA ALA A 57 -7.75 -6.54 -3.89
C ALA A 57 -8.36 -6.18 -2.54
N HIS A 58 -9.36 -6.95 -2.08
CA HIS A 58 -9.97 -6.80 -0.77
C HIS A 58 -9.02 -7.13 0.38
N VAL A 59 -8.28 -8.25 0.34
CA VAL A 59 -7.34 -8.60 1.44
C VAL A 59 -6.22 -7.57 1.58
N ARG A 60 -5.69 -7.07 0.46
CA ARG A 60 -4.68 -5.98 0.51
C ARG A 60 -5.29 -4.68 1.04
N ARG A 61 -6.50 -4.31 0.59
CA ARG A 61 -7.19 -3.12 1.09
C ARG A 61 -7.49 -3.21 2.57
N LYS A 62 -7.88 -4.38 3.07
CA LYS A 62 -8.08 -4.62 4.50
C LYS A 62 -6.77 -4.48 5.28
N LEU A 63 -5.71 -5.16 4.86
CA LEU A 63 -4.38 -5.05 5.48
C LEU A 63 -3.89 -3.60 5.50
N TYR A 64 -4.03 -2.89 4.39
CA TYR A 64 -3.58 -1.51 4.26
C TYR A 64 -4.47 -0.53 5.02
N GLY A 65 -5.79 -0.75 5.06
CA GLY A 65 -6.71 0.00 5.89
C GLY A 65 -6.32 -0.06 7.36
N GLU A 66 -6.07 -1.26 7.89
CA GLU A 66 -5.61 -1.46 9.28
C GLU A 66 -4.27 -0.77 9.59
N LEU A 67 -3.40 -0.59 8.59
CA LEU A 67 -2.14 0.15 8.75
C LEU A 67 -2.36 1.67 8.69
N ILE A 68 -3.21 2.14 7.78
CA ILE A 68 -3.55 3.56 7.60
C ILE A 68 -4.27 4.09 8.85
N ASP A 69 -5.18 3.31 9.42
CA ASP A 69 -5.94 3.67 10.63
C ASP A 69 -5.06 3.91 11.87
N LYS A 70 -3.83 3.40 11.87
CA LYS A 70 -2.88 3.60 12.98
C LYS A 70 -2.07 4.89 12.84
N VAL A 71 -2.15 5.57 11.71
CA VAL A 71 -1.41 6.81 11.48
C VAL A 71 -2.27 7.97 11.92
N SER A 72 -1.88 8.62 13.01
CA SER A 72 -2.57 9.80 13.54
C SER A 72 -2.64 10.95 12.53
N LEU A 73 -1.64 11.06 11.64
CA LEU A 73 -1.67 11.99 10.50
C LEU A 73 -2.89 11.77 9.59
N PHE A 74 -3.48 10.58 9.56
CA PHE A 74 -4.60 10.22 8.69
C PHE A 74 -5.94 10.14 9.42
N GLU A 75 -6.02 10.53 10.70
CA GLU A 75 -7.25 10.45 11.50
C GLU A 75 -8.41 11.29 10.94
N THR A 76 -8.09 12.40 10.28
CA THR A 76 -9.10 13.30 9.69
C THR A 76 -9.57 12.87 8.30
N LEU A 77 -8.94 11.84 7.72
CA LEU A 77 -9.30 11.33 6.40
C LEU A 77 -10.58 10.50 6.48
N THR A 78 -11.45 10.70 5.49
CA THR A 78 -12.62 9.86 5.28
C THR A 78 -12.20 8.46 4.83
N GLU A 79 -13.07 7.45 5.05
CA GLU A 79 -12.82 6.09 4.57
C GLU A 79 -12.54 6.01 3.07
N TYR A 80 -13.21 6.85 2.28
CA TYR A 80 -12.96 6.94 0.83
C TYR A 80 -11.55 7.45 0.50
N GLU A 81 -11.03 8.42 1.25
CA GLU A 81 -9.66 8.92 1.11
C GLU A 81 -8.63 7.88 1.54
N LYS A 82 -8.88 7.17 2.64
CA LYS A 82 -8.03 6.05 3.09
C LYS A 82 -7.98 4.94 2.04
N LEU A 83 -9.10 4.60 1.41
CA LEU A 83 -9.14 3.62 0.31
C LEU A 83 -8.30 4.04 -0.88
N LYS A 84 -8.31 5.34 -1.25
CA LYS A 84 -7.42 5.86 -2.30
C LYS A 84 -5.94 5.72 -1.95
N ILE A 85 -5.58 5.98 -0.70
CA ILE A 85 -4.20 5.79 -0.21
C ILE A 85 -3.83 4.31 -0.28
N ALA A 86 -4.69 3.42 0.20
CA ALA A 86 -4.46 1.97 0.16
C ALA A 86 -4.22 1.47 -1.28
N ASP A 87 -4.89 2.05 -2.27
CA ASP A 87 -4.76 1.66 -3.67
C ASP A 87 -3.41 2.06 -4.31
N VAL A 88 -2.71 3.06 -3.76
CA VAL A 88 -1.38 3.49 -4.27
C VAL A 88 -0.20 2.93 -3.46
N LEU A 89 -0.47 2.20 -2.38
CA LEU A 89 0.58 1.53 -1.62
C LEU A 89 1.16 0.35 -2.42
N TYR A 90 2.49 0.25 -2.42
CA TYR A 90 3.19 -0.92 -2.93
C TYR A 90 4.18 -1.45 -1.89
N THR A 91 4.55 -2.72 -2.04
CA THR A 91 5.35 -3.43 -1.04
C THR A 91 6.82 -3.50 -1.45
N LEU A 92 7.71 -3.25 -0.49
CA LEU A 92 9.14 -3.49 -0.59
C LEU A 92 9.57 -4.54 0.44
N VAL A 93 10.65 -5.28 0.14
CA VAL A 93 11.24 -6.29 1.03
C VAL A 93 12.72 -5.99 1.16
N PHE A 94 13.20 -6.04 2.39
CA PHE A 94 14.56 -5.72 2.79
C PHE A 94 15.16 -6.91 3.55
N SER A 95 16.43 -7.17 3.30
CA SER A 95 17.23 -8.16 4.03
C SER A 95 17.74 -7.59 5.35
N ASP A 96 18.23 -8.46 6.24
CA ASP A 96 18.83 -8.03 7.50
C ASP A 96 19.99 -7.04 7.28
N GLY A 97 19.99 -5.94 8.04
CA GLY A 97 20.99 -4.89 7.93
C GLY A 97 20.86 -3.98 6.71
N GLU A 98 19.88 -4.20 5.83
CA GLU A 98 19.69 -3.36 4.65
C GLU A 98 19.16 -1.96 5.01
N SER A 99 19.73 -0.94 4.39
CA SER A 99 19.34 0.45 4.62
C SER A 99 18.07 0.79 3.84
N ILE A 100 17.04 1.25 4.55
CA ILE A 100 15.74 1.67 3.99
C ILE A 100 15.72 3.18 3.78
N ILE A 101 16.22 3.93 4.76
CA ILE A 101 16.34 5.39 4.74
C ILE A 101 17.74 5.76 5.21
N LYS A 102 18.35 6.77 4.60
CA LYS A 102 19.55 7.42 5.14
C LYS A 102 19.27 8.86 5.54
N GLN A 103 19.73 9.23 6.72
CA GLN A 103 19.67 10.61 7.20
C GLN A 103 20.32 11.57 6.20
N GLY A 104 19.67 12.71 5.97
CA GLY A 104 20.15 13.76 5.07
C GLY A 104 19.80 13.56 3.61
N GLU A 105 19.30 12.37 3.20
CA GLU A 105 18.80 12.17 1.85
C GLU A 105 17.44 12.85 1.64
N THR A 106 17.09 13.07 0.38
CA THR A 106 15.76 13.59 0.01
C THR A 106 14.68 12.63 0.48
N ALA A 107 13.62 13.17 1.07
CA ALA A 107 12.49 12.38 1.52
C ALA A 107 11.51 12.17 0.36
N ASP A 108 11.19 10.91 0.07
CA ASP A 108 10.37 10.48 -1.07
C ASP A 108 9.00 9.88 -0.67
N GLY A 109 8.79 9.64 0.62
CA GLY A 109 7.55 9.05 1.13
C GLY A 109 7.66 8.49 2.54
N MET A 110 6.66 7.71 2.94
CA MET A 110 6.62 7.04 4.24
C MET A 110 6.42 5.53 4.11
N TYR A 111 6.71 4.81 5.20
CA TYR A 111 6.72 3.35 5.22
C TYR A 111 5.86 2.82 6.38
N PHE A 112 5.25 1.66 6.15
CA PHE A 112 4.50 0.89 7.14
C PHE A 112 5.11 -0.50 7.25
N VAL A 113 5.47 -0.95 8.46
CA VAL A 113 6.04 -2.28 8.65
C VAL A 113 4.92 -3.32 8.61
N ILE A 114 4.93 -4.17 7.58
CA ILE A 114 3.98 -5.29 7.45
C ILE A 114 4.46 -6.49 8.28
N SER A 115 5.75 -6.81 8.19
CA SER A 115 6.39 -7.88 8.96
C SER A 115 7.86 -7.56 9.21
N GLY A 116 8.40 -8.07 10.31
CA GLY A 116 9.78 -7.79 10.74
C GLY A 116 9.88 -6.51 11.56
N SER A 117 11.10 -5.97 11.63
CA SER A 117 11.45 -4.82 12.48
C SER A 117 12.45 -3.89 11.77
N VAL A 118 12.50 -2.64 12.20
CA VAL A 118 13.36 -1.58 11.66
C VAL A 118 13.99 -0.80 12.80
N LYS A 119 15.31 -0.64 12.77
CA LYS A 119 16.04 0.22 13.70
C LYS A 119 16.12 1.64 13.16
N ILE A 120 15.77 2.62 13.97
CA ILE A 120 15.93 4.04 13.66
C ILE A 120 17.17 4.57 14.38
N THR A 121 18.08 5.19 13.64
CA THR A 121 19.29 5.80 14.17
C THR A 121 19.45 7.23 13.68
N LYS A 122 20.17 8.05 14.45
CA LYS A 122 20.46 9.43 14.10
C LYS A 122 21.93 9.73 14.36
N ILE A 123 22.57 10.46 13.45
CA ILE A 123 23.88 11.04 13.69
C ILE A 123 23.71 12.33 14.49
N VAL A 124 24.27 12.35 15.69
CA VAL A 124 24.33 13.50 16.60
C VAL A 124 25.79 13.71 16.96
N ASP A 125 26.32 14.92 16.71
CA ASP A 125 27.73 15.27 16.93
C ASP A 125 28.73 14.26 16.32
N GLY A 126 28.42 13.79 15.10
CA GLY A 126 29.24 12.83 14.37
C GLY A 126 29.15 11.38 14.87
N LYS A 127 28.30 11.09 15.86
CA LYS A 127 28.09 9.73 16.39
C LYS A 127 26.70 9.21 16.07
N GLU A 128 26.63 7.94 15.69
CA GLU A 128 25.35 7.26 15.49
C GLU A 128 24.73 6.89 16.85
N VAL A 129 23.49 7.32 17.06
CA VAL A 129 22.70 7.08 18.27
C VAL A 129 21.42 6.36 17.88
N ALA A 130 21.09 5.28 18.59
CA ALA A 130 19.81 4.58 18.42
C ALA A 130 18.67 5.44 18.97
N VAL A 131 17.60 5.60 18.19
CA VAL A 131 16.43 6.40 18.55
C VAL A 131 15.30 5.51 19.03
N LYS A 132 14.92 4.52 18.21
CA LYS A 132 13.84 3.57 18.50
C LYS A 132 13.87 2.39 17.54
N ASP A 133 13.24 1.29 17.94
CA ASP A 133 12.90 0.19 17.03
C ASP A 133 11.42 0.27 16.65
N ILE A 134 11.13 0.00 15.38
CA ILE A 134 9.79 0.01 14.78
C ILE A 134 9.45 -1.42 14.35
N ASN A 135 8.36 -1.95 14.90
CA ASN A 135 7.92 -3.30 14.69
C ASN A 135 6.71 -3.36 13.73
N SER A 136 6.32 -4.58 13.40
CA SER A 136 5.16 -4.86 12.56
C SER A 136 3.89 -4.15 13.07
N GLY A 137 3.16 -3.52 12.15
CA GLY A 137 1.98 -2.72 12.44
C GLY A 137 2.27 -1.26 12.81
N GLN A 138 3.54 -0.84 12.86
CA GLN A 138 3.95 0.56 13.06
C GLN A 138 4.45 1.19 11.75
N TYR A 139 4.69 2.49 11.76
CA TYR A 139 5.12 3.28 10.59
C TYR A 139 6.33 4.16 10.91
N PHE A 140 6.98 4.67 9.85
CA PHE A 140 8.08 5.62 9.95
C PHE A 140 8.25 6.44 8.67
N GLY A 141 8.90 7.61 8.80
CA GLY A 141 9.21 8.48 7.67
C GLY A 141 8.05 9.38 7.24
N GLU A 142 6.98 9.46 8.03
CA GLU A 142 5.77 10.26 7.84
C GLU A 142 6.05 11.75 7.66
N LEU A 143 7.15 12.26 8.24
CA LEU A 143 7.59 13.64 8.07
C LEU A 143 7.85 14.00 6.59
N ALA A 144 8.14 13.01 5.74
CA ALA A 144 8.27 13.20 4.29
C ALA A 144 6.99 13.70 3.63
N LEU A 145 5.82 13.36 4.17
CA LEU A 145 4.53 13.79 3.64
C LEU A 145 4.15 15.20 4.07
N LEU A 146 4.78 15.69 5.15
CA LEU A 146 4.45 16.97 5.78
C LEU A 146 5.44 18.07 5.43
N LYS A 147 6.71 17.70 5.21
CA LYS A 147 7.80 18.67 5.11
C LYS A 147 8.65 18.31 3.90
N ASN A 148 8.92 19.29 3.06
CA ASN A 148 9.96 19.19 2.04
C ASN A 148 11.35 19.40 2.69
N LYS A 149 11.72 18.50 3.60
CA LYS A 149 12.99 18.50 4.34
C LYS A 149 13.70 17.16 4.16
N PRO A 150 15.05 17.14 4.22
CA PRO A 150 15.80 15.90 4.22
C PRO A 150 15.41 14.96 5.37
N ARG A 151 15.69 13.67 5.19
CA ARG A 151 15.45 12.61 6.19
C ARG A 151 16.14 12.95 7.51
N ALA A 152 15.37 13.02 8.60
CA ALA A 152 15.87 13.42 9.91
C ALA A 152 16.69 12.33 10.64
N ALA A 153 16.54 11.08 10.20
CA ALA A 153 17.14 9.88 10.78
C ALA A 153 17.30 8.81 9.69
N SER A 154 18.16 7.82 9.95
CA SER A 154 18.31 6.61 9.13
C SER A 154 17.38 5.51 9.63
N ALA A 155 17.03 4.60 8.73
CA ALA A 155 16.24 3.40 9.03
C ALA A 155 16.90 2.18 8.41
N THR A 156 17.10 1.13 9.21
CA THR A 156 17.77 -0.10 8.81
C THR A 156 16.92 -1.31 9.19
N ALA A 157 16.76 -2.27 8.29
CA ALA A 157 16.02 -3.50 8.57
C ALA A 157 16.73 -4.34 9.64
N LEU A 158 15.95 -4.91 10.57
CA LEU A 158 16.38 -5.90 11.54
C LEU A 158 15.72 -7.24 11.20
N GLY A 159 16.49 -8.15 10.60
CA GLY A 159 15.99 -9.36 9.96
C GLY A 159 15.31 -9.11 8.61
N SER A 160 14.63 -10.14 8.10
CA SER A 160 13.82 -10.03 6.89
C SER A 160 12.60 -9.15 7.15
N THR A 161 12.58 -7.96 6.55
CA THR A 161 11.56 -6.95 6.81
C THR A 161 10.77 -6.62 5.54
N LYS A 162 9.45 -6.59 5.66
CA LYS A 162 8.52 -6.25 4.59
C LYS A 162 7.77 -4.99 4.98
N VAL A 163 7.72 -4.03 4.06
CA VAL A 163 7.05 -2.75 4.28
C VAL A 163 6.07 -2.42 3.16
N ALA A 164 5.00 -1.68 3.45
CA ALA A 164 4.27 -0.91 2.46
C ALA A 164 4.89 0.49 2.35
N PHE A 165 4.95 1.06 1.15
CA PHE A 165 5.46 2.40 0.90
C PHE A 165 4.40 3.29 0.26
N LEU A 166 4.30 4.52 0.76
CA LEU A 166 3.48 5.60 0.24
C LEU A 166 4.37 6.72 -0.25
N ALA A 167 4.43 6.90 -1.57
CA ALA A 167 5.17 8.01 -2.18
C ALA A 167 4.52 9.36 -1.84
N ALA A 168 5.33 10.36 -1.50
CA ALA A 168 4.87 11.70 -1.17
C ALA A 168 4.08 12.33 -2.33
N GLU A 169 4.60 12.21 -3.56
CA GLU A 169 3.96 12.72 -4.77
C GLU A 169 2.59 12.08 -5.05
N ALA A 170 2.47 10.77 -4.77
CA ALA A 170 1.20 10.06 -4.90
C ALA A 170 0.20 10.55 -3.85
N PHE A 171 0.66 10.74 -2.61
CA PHE A 171 -0.16 11.28 -1.53
C PHE A 171 -0.65 12.70 -1.85
N GLU A 172 0.24 13.60 -2.28
CA GLU A 172 -0.12 14.97 -2.68
C GLU A 172 -1.17 15.00 -3.80
N ARG A 173 -0.98 14.16 -4.83
CA ARG A 173 -1.93 14.05 -5.94
C ARG A 173 -3.31 13.57 -5.49
N LEU A 174 -3.36 12.66 -4.52
CA LEU A 174 -4.63 12.11 -4.01
C LEU A 174 -5.35 13.08 -3.06
N MET A 175 -4.60 13.76 -2.19
CA MET A 175 -5.17 14.60 -1.13
C MET A 175 -5.42 16.05 -1.57
N GLY A 176 -4.75 16.55 -2.61
CA GLY A 176 -5.00 17.89 -3.15
C GLY A 176 -4.96 18.99 -2.06
N PRO A 177 -5.91 19.94 -2.02
CA PRO A 177 -5.96 21.01 -1.02
C PRO A 177 -6.04 20.54 0.45
N CYS A 178 -6.46 19.29 0.72
CA CYS A 178 -6.59 18.75 2.08
C CYS A 178 -5.25 18.69 2.82
N LEU A 179 -4.13 18.67 2.10
CA LEU A 179 -2.79 18.77 2.68
C LEU A 179 -2.66 20.00 3.60
N LYS A 180 -3.34 21.10 3.29
CA LYS A 180 -3.32 22.34 4.08
C LYS A 180 -3.99 22.19 5.45
N MET A 181 -4.95 21.27 5.61
CA MET A 181 -5.63 21.01 6.88
C MET A 181 -4.76 20.15 7.81
N MET A 182 -3.97 19.24 7.23
CA MET A 182 -3.10 18.33 7.99
C MET A 182 -1.86 19.03 8.57
N HIS A 183 -1.44 20.15 7.99
CA HIS A 183 -0.34 20.97 8.51
C HIS A 183 -0.63 21.64 9.87
N ILE A 184 -1.90 21.68 10.30
CA ILE A 184 -2.32 22.39 11.52
C ILE A 184 -1.92 21.62 12.80
N HIS A 185 -1.68 20.31 12.71
CA HIS A 185 -1.32 19.44 13.86
C HIS A 185 0.13 18.92 13.80
N ALA A 186 0.97 19.46 12.92
CA ALA A 186 2.35 18.99 12.73
C ALA A 186 3.32 19.37 13.87
N ASP A 187 2.88 20.21 14.81
CA ASP A 187 3.68 20.68 15.95
C ASP A 187 3.80 19.63 17.06
N ASP A 188 2.91 18.63 17.10
CA ASP A 188 2.97 17.50 18.05
C ASP A 188 4.09 16.48 17.71
N TYR A 189 4.81 16.71 16.61
CA TYR A 189 5.89 15.85 16.10
C TYR A 189 7.29 16.51 16.15
N LEU A 190 7.43 17.62 16.88
CA LEU A 190 8.69 18.31 17.19
C LEU A 190 9.22 17.92 18.57
#